data_AF-A3W869-F1
#
_entry.id   AF-A3W869-F1
#
_cell.length_a   1.000
_cell.length_b   1.000
_cell.length_c   1.000
_cell.angle_alpha   90.00
_cell.angle_beta   90.00
_cell.angle_gamma   90.00
#
_symmetry.space_group_name_H-M   'P 1'
#
loop_
_entity.id
_entity.type
_entity.pdbx_description
1 polymer ?
#
loop_
_entity_poly.entity_id
_entity_poly.type
_entity_poly.pdbx_seq_one_letter_code
_entity_poly.pdbx_strand_id
1 'polypeptide(L)'
;MKECGWPDARCPFGRLRGGSSNPFEQDATDGGTTGGPLGDAGDRLDAVPCAANPARTAALDRPGEPVRILRPVTGGDPEILPSTPARGPLSSGALQSRRMTMRIKYLHTMVRVKDLEATQRFFGLLGLKETRRWDNDGGRFTLVFMAPEGQEECPVELTYNWDGDEDLPSDSRHFGHLAYATSNIYDLCQHLMDNGVTINRPPRDGRMAFVRSPDNISVELLQEGDALAPAEPWTSMENIGHW
;
A
#
# COMPACT_ATOMS: atom_id res chain seq x y z
N MET A 1 44.69 -12.75 -6.53
CA MET A 1 44.77 -12.00 -7.81
C MET A 1 43.57 -12.36 -8.66
N LYS A 2 42.61 -11.46 -8.74
CA LYS A 2 41.76 -11.18 -9.90
C LYS A 2 41.10 -9.85 -9.58
N GLU A 3 41.63 -8.81 -10.20
CA GLU A 3 41.14 -7.44 -10.16
C GLU A 3 39.88 -7.34 -11.03
N CYS A 4 38.85 -6.69 -10.51
CA CYS A 4 37.86 -5.99 -11.31
C CYS A 4 37.75 -4.59 -10.71
N GLY A 5 38.45 -3.63 -11.33
CA GLY A 5 38.27 -2.21 -11.05
C GLY A 5 37.08 -1.64 -11.82
N TRP A 6 36.42 -0.64 -11.23
CA TRP A 6 35.99 0.67 -11.78
C TRP A 6 35.24 1.43 -10.64
N PRO A 7 35.09 2.77 -10.69
CA PRO A 7 35.72 3.69 -9.73
C PRO A 7 34.75 4.46 -8.82
N ASP A 8 35.30 5.00 -7.73
CA ASP A 8 34.88 6.20 -6.98
C ASP A 8 33.40 6.60 -7.03
N ALA A 9 32.57 5.95 -6.20
CA ALA A 9 31.33 6.54 -5.71
C ALA A 9 31.62 7.26 -4.38
N ARG A 10 31.88 8.57 -4.46
CA ARG A 10 31.99 9.44 -3.29
C ARG A 10 30.64 9.49 -2.57
N CYS A 11 30.59 8.88 -1.39
CA CYS A 11 29.51 9.04 -0.44
C CYS A 11 29.50 10.50 0.08
N PRO A 12 28.43 11.30 -0.11
CA PRO A 12 28.39 12.68 0.33
C PRO A 12 27.80 12.75 1.75
N PHE A 13 28.41 12.09 2.73
CA PHE A 13 28.14 12.40 4.13
C PHE A 13 29.43 12.45 4.92
N GLY A 14 29.82 13.69 5.19
CA GLY A 14 31.00 14.05 5.96
C GLY A 14 30.92 13.49 7.37
N ARG A 15 32.06 12.92 7.76
CA ARG A 15 32.46 12.54 9.10
C ARG A 15 32.39 13.77 10.04
N LEU A 16 31.58 13.71 11.09
CA LEU A 16 31.80 14.51 12.31
C LEU A 16 31.79 13.56 13.52
N ARG A 17 32.90 13.60 14.26
CA ARG A 17 33.08 12.96 15.56
C ARG A 17 32.68 13.96 16.66
N GLY A 18 32.06 13.47 17.73
CA GLY A 18 32.33 13.95 19.10
C GLY A 18 31.16 14.58 19.87
N GLY A 19 31.06 14.19 21.15
CA GLY A 19 30.41 14.93 22.26
C GLY A 19 28.92 14.66 22.42
N SER A 20 28.47 13.82 23.37
CA SER A 20 28.35 14.02 24.82
C SER A 20 27.04 14.69 25.26
N SER A 21 26.39 14.02 26.23
CA SER A 21 25.38 14.47 27.20
C SER A 21 23.98 14.87 26.71
N ASN A 22 23.06 13.94 26.97
CA ASN A 22 21.64 14.18 27.28
C ASN A 22 21.47 15.23 28.38
N PRO A 23 20.50 16.14 28.25
CA PRO A 23 19.84 16.67 29.43
C PRO A 23 18.35 16.87 29.15
N PHE A 24 17.48 15.98 29.62
CA PHE A 24 16.11 16.37 29.98
C PHE A 24 15.50 15.30 30.88
N GLU A 25 15.92 15.35 32.14
CA GLU A 25 15.26 14.73 33.28
C GLU A 25 14.73 15.90 34.12
N GLN A 26 13.40 16.08 34.18
CA GLN A 26 12.74 16.73 35.32
C GLN A 26 11.21 16.58 35.31
N ASP A 27 10.77 15.99 36.42
CA ASP A 27 9.55 16.18 37.20
C ASP A 27 8.16 15.91 36.63
N ALA A 28 7.64 14.76 37.07
CA ALA A 28 6.24 14.55 37.40
C ALA A 28 5.93 15.16 38.79
N THR A 29 4.87 15.96 38.89
CA THR A 29 4.09 16.13 40.14
C THR A 29 2.61 16.36 39.82
N ASP A 30 1.79 15.90 40.77
CA ASP A 30 0.35 15.70 40.76
C ASP A 30 -0.53 16.95 40.61
N GLY A 31 -1.78 16.73 40.16
CA GLY A 31 -2.89 17.66 40.34
C GLY A 31 -4.22 17.09 39.84
N GLY A 32 -5.03 16.54 40.75
CA GLY A 32 -6.26 15.82 40.44
C GLY A 32 -7.52 16.66 40.17
N THR A 33 -8.45 15.99 39.48
CA THR A 33 -9.94 16.04 39.57
C THR A 33 -10.70 17.38 39.45
N THR A 34 -11.59 17.48 38.45
CA THR A 34 -13.07 17.32 38.60
C THR A 34 -13.84 17.73 37.32
N GLY A 35 -14.88 16.95 36.96
CA GLY A 35 -16.19 17.51 36.56
C GLY A 35 -16.59 17.60 35.08
N GLY A 36 -17.33 16.57 34.61
CA GLY A 36 -18.63 16.76 33.92
C GLY A 36 -18.67 16.90 32.38
N PRO A 37 -19.78 16.49 31.72
CA PRO A 37 -19.78 16.04 30.33
C PRO A 37 -20.16 17.12 29.32
N LEU A 38 -19.53 17.09 28.16
CA LEU A 38 -19.97 17.73 26.91
C LEU A 38 -20.05 16.57 25.90
N GLY A 39 -21.20 16.20 25.35
CA GLY A 39 -22.10 17.07 24.62
C GLY A 39 -22.02 16.61 23.16
N ASP A 40 -23.02 15.84 22.77
CA ASP A 40 -23.28 15.30 21.44
C ASP A 40 -23.13 16.37 20.33
N ALA A 41 -22.26 16.10 19.36
CA ALA A 41 -22.19 16.82 18.10
C ALA A 41 -21.74 15.84 17.01
N GLY A 42 -22.72 15.11 16.47
CA GLY A 42 -22.55 14.41 15.21
C GLY A 42 -22.25 15.39 14.09
N ASP A 43 -21.06 15.29 13.51
CA ASP A 43 -20.76 15.81 12.20
C ASP A 43 -20.52 14.64 11.26
N ARG A 44 -21.51 14.41 10.39
CA ARG A 44 -21.45 13.48 9.27
C ARG A 44 -20.42 14.03 8.30
N LEU A 45 -19.22 13.44 8.29
CA LEU A 45 -18.31 13.58 7.16
C LEU A 45 -18.81 12.66 6.05
N ASP A 46 -19.47 13.28 5.08
CA ASP A 46 -19.89 12.63 3.84
C ASP A 46 -18.69 11.92 3.20
N ALA A 47 -18.81 10.59 3.09
CA ALA A 47 -17.87 9.76 2.38
C ALA A 47 -17.83 10.19 0.91
N VAL A 48 -16.65 10.62 0.44
CA VAL A 48 -16.39 10.83 -0.99
C VAL A 48 -16.34 9.43 -1.63
N PRO A 49 -17.26 9.07 -2.54
CA PRO A 49 -17.20 7.77 -3.18
C PRO A 49 -15.98 7.71 -4.12
N CYS A 50 -15.15 6.69 -3.90
CA CYS A 50 -14.08 6.31 -4.83
C CYS A 50 -14.72 6.01 -6.19
N ALA A 51 -14.39 6.81 -7.21
CA ALA A 51 -14.95 6.68 -8.55
C ALA A 51 -14.58 5.31 -9.14
N ALA A 52 -15.60 4.49 -9.40
CA ALA A 52 -15.47 3.27 -10.18
C ALA A 52 -14.96 3.59 -11.59
N ASN A 53 -13.93 2.86 -12.01
CA ASN A 53 -13.28 2.96 -13.32
C ASN A 53 -14.21 2.47 -14.44
N PRO A 54 -14.67 3.32 -15.39
CA PRO A 54 -15.54 2.88 -16.47
C PRO A 54 -14.69 2.43 -17.66
N ALA A 55 -14.19 1.19 -17.61
CA ALA A 55 -13.55 0.56 -18.76
C ALA A 55 -13.91 -0.93 -18.85
N ARG A 56 -15.19 -1.22 -19.09
CA ARG A 56 -15.66 -2.49 -19.68
C ARG A 56 -17.11 -2.35 -20.15
N THR A 57 -17.31 -1.68 -21.28
CA THR A 57 -18.54 -1.82 -22.06
C THR A 57 -18.35 -2.94 -23.07
N ALA A 58 -19.18 -3.98 -22.93
CA ALA A 58 -19.25 -5.13 -23.80
C ALA A 58 -19.63 -4.73 -25.23
N ALA A 59 -18.91 -5.29 -26.20
CA ALA A 59 -19.27 -5.25 -27.61
C ALA A 59 -20.48 -6.16 -27.84
N LEU A 60 -21.57 -5.58 -28.35
CA LEU A 60 -22.72 -6.32 -28.86
C LEU A 60 -22.78 -6.17 -30.38
N ASP A 61 -22.96 -7.34 -30.98
CA ASP A 61 -23.02 -7.74 -32.37
C ASP A 61 -24.03 -6.91 -33.21
N ARG A 62 -23.67 -6.57 -34.46
CA ARG A 62 -24.61 -6.01 -35.46
C ARG A 62 -24.29 -6.57 -36.85
N PRO A 63 -25.20 -7.35 -37.46
CA PRO A 63 -25.08 -7.72 -38.87
C PRO A 63 -25.99 -6.86 -39.76
N GLY A 64 -25.52 -6.54 -40.98
CA GLY A 64 -26.38 -6.11 -42.08
C GLY A 64 -25.80 -5.04 -43.01
N GLU A 65 -24.98 -5.44 -43.97
CA GLU A 65 -24.76 -4.68 -45.22
C GLU A 65 -25.64 -5.25 -46.35
N PRO A 66 -25.98 -4.43 -47.35
CA PRO A 66 -26.06 -4.93 -48.72
C PRO A 66 -25.10 -4.20 -49.67
N VAL A 67 -24.32 -5.03 -50.36
CA VAL A 67 -23.39 -4.75 -51.46
C VAL A 67 -24.12 -4.12 -52.66
N ARG A 68 -23.51 -3.11 -53.29
CA ARG A 68 -23.79 -2.73 -54.68
C ARG A 68 -22.51 -2.75 -55.51
N ILE A 69 -22.53 -3.60 -56.54
CA ILE A 69 -21.56 -3.67 -57.63
C ILE A 69 -22.12 -2.85 -58.80
N LEU A 70 -21.27 -2.10 -59.53
CA LEU A 70 -21.13 -2.13 -61.00
C LEU A 70 -20.14 -1.04 -61.52
N ARG A 71 -18.99 -1.55 -61.97
CA ARG A 71 -17.95 -1.20 -62.98
C ARG A 71 -18.28 -0.14 -64.08
N PRO A 72 -17.36 0.09 -65.06
CA PRO A 72 -16.03 0.76 -65.08
C PRO A 72 -16.11 2.08 -65.92
N VAL A 73 -15.05 2.80 -66.31
CA VAL A 73 -14.35 2.73 -67.62
C VAL A 73 -13.32 3.89 -67.74
N THR A 74 -12.12 3.57 -68.26
CA THR A 74 -11.06 4.35 -68.99
C THR A 74 -10.43 5.64 -68.46
N GLY A 75 -9.10 5.60 -68.27
CA GLY A 75 -8.15 6.05 -69.31
C GLY A 75 -7.63 7.50 -69.26
N GLY A 76 -6.30 7.62 -69.13
CA GLY A 76 -5.49 8.69 -69.75
C GLY A 76 -5.15 9.89 -68.87
N ASP A 77 -3.88 10.00 -68.45
CA ASP A 77 -3.31 11.22 -67.91
C ASP A 77 -3.05 12.25 -69.03
N PRO A 78 -3.19 13.55 -68.72
CA PRO A 78 -2.15 14.48 -69.11
C PRO A 78 -1.65 15.34 -67.94
N GLU A 79 -0.32 15.40 -67.91
CA GLU A 79 0.59 16.28 -67.19
C GLU A 79 0.12 17.76 -67.14
N ILE A 80 0.03 18.32 -65.92
CA ILE A 80 0.00 19.77 -65.68
C ILE A 80 1.05 20.10 -64.60
N LEU A 81 1.89 21.08 -64.95
CA LEU A 81 3.05 21.61 -64.24
C LEU A 81 2.74 22.18 -62.84
N PRO A 82 3.77 22.28 -61.96
CA PRO A 82 3.57 22.51 -60.53
C PRO A 82 3.22 23.97 -60.24
N SER A 83 2.03 24.23 -59.72
CA SER A 83 1.74 25.49 -59.03
C SER A 83 2.17 25.36 -57.57
N THR A 84 3.27 26.02 -57.23
CA THR A 84 3.74 26.25 -55.86
C THR A 84 2.58 26.66 -54.94
N PRO A 85 2.20 25.87 -53.92
CA PRO A 85 1.35 26.44 -52.88
C PRO A 85 2.19 27.46 -52.11
N ALA A 86 1.70 28.69 -52.10
CA ALA A 86 2.25 29.80 -51.34
C ALA A 86 2.57 29.35 -49.91
N ARG A 87 3.75 29.76 -49.41
CA ARG A 87 4.10 29.67 -47.99
C ARG A 87 3.01 30.37 -47.19
N GLY A 88 2.07 29.60 -46.64
CA GLY A 88 1.21 30.07 -45.56
C GLY A 88 2.10 30.54 -44.41
N PRO A 89 1.65 31.53 -43.61
CA PRO A 89 2.41 31.96 -42.45
C PRO A 89 2.69 30.71 -41.60
N LEU A 90 3.96 30.52 -41.23
CA LEU A 90 4.35 29.52 -40.27
C LEU A 90 3.46 29.73 -39.05
N SER A 91 2.48 28.84 -38.88
CA SER A 91 1.78 28.68 -37.61
C SER A 91 2.90 28.52 -36.61
N SER A 92 3.04 29.54 -35.76
CA SER A 92 3.90 29.50 -34.59
C SER A 92 3.47 28.25 -33.84
N GLY A 93 4.20 27.16 -34.07
CA GLY A 93 4.05 25.93 -33.35
C GLY A 93 4.33 26.33 -31.92
N ALA A 94 3.27 26.53 -31.16
CA ALA A 94 3.35 26.62 -29.73
C ALA A 94 4.11 25.37 -29.32
N LEU A 95 5.40 25.53 -28.97
CA LEU A 95 6.07 24.58 -28.14
C LEU A 95 5.20 24.54 -26.89
N GLN A 96 4.24 23.61 -26.84
CA GLN A 96 3.67 23.19 -25.59
C GLN A 96 4.85 22.66 -24.82
N SER A 97 5.41 23.54 -23.99
CA SER A 97 6.26 23.18 -22.87
C SER A 97 5.51 22.06 -22.18
N ARG A 98 5.95 20.81 -22.43
CA ARG A 98 5.52 19.66 -21.67
C ARG A 98 5.99 19.98 -20.26
N ARG A 99 5.10 20.60 -19.46
CA ARG A 99 5.23 20.61 -18.01
C ARG A 99 5.43 19.14 -17.65
N MET A 100 6.67 18.78 -17.32
CA MET A 100 6.99 17.48 -16.77
C MET A 100 6.17 17.39 -15.50
N THR A 101 5.01 16.74 -15.59
CA THR A 101 4.14 16.54 -14.44
C THR A 101 4.90 15.55 -13.57
N MET A 102 5.36 16.00 -12.41
CA MET A 102 6.02 15.14 -11.44
C MET A 102 5.01 14.07 -11.02
N ARG A 103 5.21 12.83 -11.48
CA ARG A 103 4.35 11.70 -11.11
C ARG A 103 4.89 11.08 -9.83
N ILE A 104 4.02 10.97 -8.82
CA ILE A 104 4.29 10.28 -7.57
C ILE A 104 3.47 8.98 -7.58
N LYS A 105 4.07 7.90 -7.07
CA LYS A 105 3.41 6.60 -6.90
C LYS A 105 3.69 6.10 -5.48
N TYR A 106 2.64 5.64 -4.80
CA TYR A 106 2.77 4.91 -3.55
C TYR A 106 3.27 3.48 -3.83
N LEU A 107 4.23 3.00 -3.05
CA LEU A 107 4.92 1.74 -3.35
C LEU A 107 4.69 0.68 -2.27
N HIS A 108 4.85 1.01 -1.00
CA HIS A 108 4.75 0.05 0.10
C HIS A 108 4.65 0.77 1.45
N THR A 109 4.27 0.02 2.48
CA THR A 109 4.53 0.35 3.89
C THR A 109 5.64 -0.54 4.41
N MET A 110 6.66 0.05 5.02
CA MET A 110 7.77 -0.70 5.61
C MET A 110 7.59 -0.85 7.12
N VAL A 111 7.85 -2.04 7.62
CA VAL A 111 7.91 -2.38 9.04
C VAL A 111 9.20 -3.14 9.34
N ARG A 112 9.82 -2.85 10.49
CA ARG A 112 10.98 -3.61 10.96
C ARG A 112 10.51 -4.85 11.69
N VAL A 113 11.24 -5.94 11.51
CA VAL A 113 10.92 -7.24 12.10
C VAL A 113 12.12 -7.84 12.82
N LYS A 114 11.88 -8.44 13.98
CA LYS A 114 12.89 -9.10 14.82
C LYS A 114 13.15 -10.54 14.38
N ASP A 115 12.08 -11.26 14.07
CA ASP A 115 12.15 -12.63 13.54
C ASP A 115 11.43 -12.67 12.19
N LEU A 116 12.24 -12.68 11.12
CA LEU A 116 11.73 -12.63 9.76
C LEU A 116 10.85 -13.84 9.42
N GLU A 117 11.15 -15.03 9.94
CA GLU A 117 10.34 -16.20 9.64
C GLU A 117 9.02 -16.19 10.40
N ALA A 118 9.03 -15.81 11.68
CA ALA A 118 7.81 -15.68 12.47
C ALA A 118 6.84 -14.67 11.85
N THR A 119 7.36 -13.53 11.39
CA THR A 119 6.53 -12.49 10.81
C THR A 119 6.04 -12.84 9.41
N GLN A 120 6.86 -13.50 8.59
CA GLN A 120 6.37 -14.06 7.32
C GLN A 120 5.28 -15.12 7.52
N ARG A 121 5.41 -15.99 8.52
CA ARG A 121 4.35 -16.97 8.86
C ARG A 121 3.06 -16.26 9.25
N PHE A 122 3.14 -15.23 10.10
CA PHE A 122 1.98 -14.43 10.49
C PHE A 122 1.26 -13.80 9.28
N PHE A 123 1.98 -13.10 8.41
CA PHE A 123 1.37 -12.52 7.20
C PHE A 123 0.88 -13.61 6.22
N GLY A 124 1.53 -14.77 6.19
CA GLY A 124 1.06 -15.94 5.44
C GLY A 124 -0.30 -16.46 5.91
N LEU A 125 -0.63 -16.40 7.21
CA LEU A 125 -1.95 -16.77 7.74
C LEU A 125 -3.06 -15.82 7.24
N LEU A 126 -2.71 -14.58 6.90
CA LEU A 126 -3.61 -13.63 6.25
C LEU A 126 -3.73 -13.88 4.73
N GLY A 127 -3.01 -14.86 4.20
CA GLY A 127 -2.99 -15.19 2.77
C GLY A 127 -2.00 -14.39 1.93
N LEU A 128 -1.11 -13.58 2.55
CA LEU A 128 -0.08 -12.85 1.83
C LEU A 128 1.03 -13.80 1.36
N LYS A 129 1.59 -13.51 0.19
CA LYS A 129 2.70 -14.25 -0.42
C LYS A 129 3.90 -13.32 -0.58
N GLU A 130 5.11 -13.87 -0.47
CA GLU A 130 6.33 -13.16 -0.85
C GLU A 130 6.29 -12.84 -2.35
N THR A 131 6.41 -11.57 -2.70
CA THR A 131 6.42 -11.08 -4.08
C THR A 131 7.83 -10.71 -4.54
N ARG A 132 8.69 -10.29 -3.60
CA ARG A 132 10.06 -9.87 -3.87
C ARG A 132 10.92 -9.98 -2.62
N ARG A 133 12.19 -10.32 -2.80
CA ARG A 133 13.21 -10.32 -1.74
C ARG A 133 14.49 -9.67 -2.22
N TRP A 134 15.17 -8.98 -1.31
CA TRP A 134 16.48 -8.40 -1.55
C TRP A 134 17.35 -8.47 -0.30
N ASP A 135 18.50 -9.12 -0.42
CA ASP A 135 19.55 -9.14 0.59
C ASP A 135 20.64 -8.12 0.27
N ASN A 136 21.12 -7.42 1.30
CA ASN A 136 22.20 -6.45 1.19
C ASN A 136 23.33 -6.77 2.17
N ASP A 137 24.38 -7.44 1.69
CA ASP A 137 25.53 -7.82 2.51
C ASP A 137 26.25 -6.62 3.14
N GLY A 138 26.38 -5.52 2.38
CA GLY A 138 27.08 -4.32 2.85
C GLY A 138 26.30 -3.56 3.93
N GLY A 139 24.97 -3.55 3.82
CA GLY A 139 24.06 -2.96 4.80
C GLY A 139 23.65 -3.93 5.92
N ARG A 140 23.92 -5.23 5.76
CA ARG A 140 23.56 -6.32 6.68
C ARG A 140 22.08 -6.39 7.00
N PHE A 141 21.26 -6.41 5.95
CA PHE A 141 19.80 -6.56 6.08
C PHE A 141 19.18 -7.35 4.93
N THR A 142 17.99 -7.88 5.20
CA THR A 142 17.08 -8.51 4.23
C THR A 142 15.79 -7.70 4.14
N LEU A 143 15.32 -7.45 2.93
CA LEU A 143 14.00 -6.89 2.63
C LEU A 143 13.12 -7.98 2.02
N VAL A 144 11.93 -8.19 2.58
CA VAL A 144 10.92 -9.10 2.02
C VAL A 144 9.64 -8.32 1.78
N PHE A 145 9.11 -8.38 0.56
CA PHE A 145 7.85 -7.75 0.20
C PHE A 145 6.77 -8.82 0.17
N MET A 146 5.67 -8.60 0.89
CA MET A 146 4.53 -9.51 0.92
C MET A 146 3.24 -8.79 0.52
N ALA A 147 2.40 -9.44 -0.28
CA ALA A 147 1.12 -8.90 -0.68
C ALA A 147 0.07 -10.02 -0.86
N PRO A 148 -1.23 -9.69 -0.75
CA PRO A 148 -2.29 -10.56 -1.25
C PRO A 148 -2.15 -10.78 -2.75
N GLU A 149 -2.65 -11.91 -3.25
CA GLU A 149 -2.65 -12.22 -4.67
C GLU A 149 -3.43 -11.17 -5.48
N GLY A 150 -2.81 -10.64 -6.54
CA GLY A 150 -3.37 -9.59 -7.39
C GLY A 150 -3.27 -8.17 -6.82
N GLN A 151 -2.56 -7.97 -5.69
CA GLN A 151 -2.32 -6.67 -5.05
C GLN A 151 -0.81 -6.38 -4.87
N GLU A 152 0.03 -6.93 -5.74
CA GLU A 152 1.50 -6.87 -5.62
C GLU A 152 2.08 -5.46 -5.80
N GLU A 153 1.27 -4.47 -6.18
CA GLU A 153 1.68 -3.08 -6.36
C GLU A 153 1.78 -2.26 -5.06
N CYS A 154 1.19 -2.73 -3.96
CA CYS A 154 1.17 -2.07 -2.65
C CYS A 154 1.55 -3.03 -1.49
N PRO A 155 2.69 -3.73 -1.54
CA PRO A 155 3.08 -4.70 -0.51
C PRO A 155 3.39 -4.06 0.84
N VAL A 156 3.36 -4.89 1.89
CA VAL A 156 4.12 -4.62 3.12
C VAL A 156 5.58 -5.05 2.90
N GLU A 157 6.51 -4.17 3.23
CA GLU A 157 7.95 -4.44 3.25
C GLU A 157 8.38 -4.80 4.67
N LEU A 158 8.91 -6.00 4.85
CA LEU A 158 9.53 -6.47 6.08
C LEU A 158 11.04 -6.23 6.00
N THR A 159 11.56 -5.40 6.89
CA THR A 159 13.01 -5.15 6.99
C THR A 159 13.58 -5.89 8.19
N TYR A 160 14.47 -6.84 7.91
CA TYR A 160 15.17 -7.64 8.91
C TYR A 160 16.65 -7.27 8.94
N ASN A 161 17.13 -6.75 10.08
CA ASN A 161 18.54 -6.44 10.29
C ASN A 161 19.28 -7.68 10.82
N TRP A 162 20.35 -8.11 10.16
CA TRP A 162 21.05 -9.37 10.48
C TRP A 162 21.80 -9.33 11.80
N ASP A 163 22.20 -8.14 12.23
CA ASP A 163 22.91 -7.93 13.50
C ASP A 163 21.96 -7.76 14.69
N GLY A 164 20.65 -7.90 14.47
CA GLY A 164 19.62 -7.71 15.49
C GLY A 164 19.16 -6.26 15.62
N ASP A 165 18.10 -6.11 16.41
CA ASP A 165 17.48 -4.83 16.76
C ASP A 165 16.91 -4.96 18.18
N GLU A 166 17.61 -4.38 19.16
CA GLU A 166 17.27 -4.52 20.59
C GLU A 166 16.00 -3.74 20.96
N ASP A 167 15.59 -2.79 20.14
CA ASP A 167 14.38 -1.99 20.35
C ASP A 167 13.12 -2.72 19.87
N LEU A 168 13.26 -3.91 19.27
CA LEU A 168 12.15 -4.75 18.82
C LEU A 168 11.86 -5.93 19.76
N PRO A 169 10.59 -6.38 19.89
CA PRO A 169 9.39 -5.72 19.37
C PRO A 169 9.10 -4.41 20.12
N SER A 170 8.64 -3.37 19.42
CA SER A 170 8.35 -2.06 20.00
C SER A 170 6.84 -1.81 20.13
N ASP A 171 6.44 -0.83 20.95
CA ASP A 171 5.02 -0.48 21.14
C ASP A 171 4.41 0.27 19.93
N SER A 172 5.25 0.81 19.04
CA SER A 172 4.89 1.52 17.81
C SER A 172 3.78 2.58 17.98
N ARG A 173 3.74 3.33 19.10
CA ARG A 173 2.65 4.30 19.41
C ARG A 173 2.36 5.38 18.35
N HIS A 174 3.25 5.60 17.38
CA HIS A 174 3.06 6.58 16.32
C HIS A 174 2.47 6.00 15.03
N PHE A 175 2.69 4.71 14.76
CA PHE A 175 2.17 4.03 13.57
C PHE A 175 0.91 3.27 13.95
N GLY A 176 -0.22 3.62 13.33
CA GLY A 176 -1.53 3.10 13.70
C GLY A 176 -1.67 1.59 13.48
N HIS A 177 -1.79 1.17 12.21
CA HIS A 177 -1.95 -0.22 11.83
C HIS A 177 -1.82 -0.42 10.31
N LEU A 178 -1.69 -1.68 9.91
CA LEU A 178 -2.04 -2.13 8.56
C LEU A 178 -3.51 -2.55 8.55
N ALA A 179 -4.19 -2.49 7.40
CA ALA A 179 -5.59 -2.87 7.29
C ALA A 179 -5.81 -3.82 6.10
N TYR A 180 -6.58 -4.88 6.34
CA TYR A 180 -6.96 -5.85 5.31
C TYR A 180 -8.46 -6.15 5.40
N ALA A 181 -9.09 -6.33 4.24
CA ALA A 181 -10.47 -6.81 4.17
C ALA A 181 -10.50 -8.33 3.98
N THR A 182 -11.55 -8.99 4.44
CA THR A 182 -11.79 -10.42 4.28
C THR A 182 -13.25 -10.70 3.96
N SER A 183 -13.48 -11.73 3.14
CA SER A 183 -14.83 -12.18 2.79
C SER A 183 -15.62 -12.76 3.98
N ASN A 184 -14.94 -13.29 5.00
CA ASN A 184 -15.55 -13.71 6.25
C ASN A 184 -14.61 -13.46 7.43
N ILE A 185 -14.98 -12.51 8.28
CA ILE A 185 -14.17 -12.11 9.44
C ILE A 185 -14.13 -13.16 10.55
N TYR A 186 -15.21 -13.92 10.74
CA TYR A 186 -15.26 -14.96 11.77
C TYR A 186 -14.38 -16.15 11.42
N ASP A 187 -14.44 -16.61 10.17
CA ASP A 187 -13.58 -17.71 9.71
C ASP A 187 -12.10 -17.32 9.78
N LEU A 188 -11.77 -16.07 9.38
CA LEU A 188 -10.40 -15.58 9.48
C LEU A 188 -9.93 -15.47 10.94
N CYS A 189 -10.75 -14.91 11.83
CA CYS A 189 -10.38 -14.82 13.25
C CYS A 189 -10.21 -16.21 13.88
N GLN A 190 -11.07 -17.16 13.56
CA GLN A 190 -10.95 -18.54 14.03
C GLN A 190 -9.66 -19.19 13.50
N HIS A 191 -9.38 -19.05 12.20
CA HIS A 191 -8.16 -19.55 11.58
C HIS A 191 -6.90 -18.99 12.27
N LEU A 192 -6.89 -17.68 12.57
CA LEU A 192 -5.79 -17.04 13.28
C LEU A 192 -5.63 -17.58 14.71
N MET A 193 -6.73 -17.73 15.46
CA MET A 193 -6.71 -18.32 16.81
C MET A 193 -6.19 -19.76 16.80
N ASP A 194 -6.65 -20.59 15.86
CA ASP A 194 -6.22 -21.98 15.72
C ASP A 194 -4.72 -22.11 15.41
N ASN A 195 -4.13 -21.05 14.85
CA ASN A 195 -2.70 -20.95 14.57
C ASN A 195 -1.93 -20.12 15.63
N GLY A 196 -2.52 -19.92 16.81
CA GLY A 196 -1.87 -19.31 17.97
C GLY A 196 -1.79 -17.79 17.95
N VAL A 197 -2.52 -17.11 17.06
CA VAL A 197 -2.61 -15.65 17.04
C VAL A 197 -3.68 -15.18 18.02
N THR A 198 -3.31 -14.25 18.89
CA THR A 198 -4.26 -13.60 19.80
C THR A 198 -5.15 -12.64 19.04
N ILE A 199 -6.47 -12.79 19.19
CA ILE A 199 -7.44 -11.79 18.77
C ILE A 199 -7.49 -10.71 19.84
N ASN A 200 -6.77 -9.62 19.60
CA ASN A 200 -6.70 -8.52 20.56
C ASN A 200 -8.09 -7.89 20.73
N ARG A 201 -8.71 -7.48 19.62
CA ARG A 201 -10.10 -7.00 19.63
C ARG A 201 -10.95 -7.95 18.80
N PRO A 202 -11.89 -8.70 19.40
CA PRO A 202 -12.75 -9.61 18.65
C PRO A 202 -13.84 -8.85 17.86
N PRO A 203 -14.32 -9.44 16.75
CA PRO A 203 -15.35 -8.84 15.88
C PRO A 203 -16.77 -8.93 16.46
N ARG A 204 -16.99 -8.29 17.61
CA ARG A 204 -18.28 -8.31 18.35
C ARG A 204 -19.47 -7.87 17.50
N ASP A 205 -19.24 -6.89 16.65
CA ASP A 205 -20.22 -6.29 15.74
C ASP A 205 -20.27 -6.98 14.38
N GLY A 206 -19.48 -8.04 14.17
CA GLY A 206 -19.35 -8.73 12.89
C GLY A 206 -18.67 -7.90 11.80
N ARG A 207 -18.02 -6.78 12.15
CA ARG A 207 -17.40 -5.87 11.19
C ARG A 207 -15.88 -5.84 11.26
N MET A 208 -15.32 -5.77 12.47
CA MET A 208 -13.92 -5.38 12.64
C MET A 208 -13.24 -6.13 13.78
N ALA A 209 -12.02 -6.60 13.53
CA ALA A 209 -11.15 -7.20 14.53
C ALA A 209 -9.75 -6.56 14.49
N PHE A 210 -9.02 -6.66 15.59
CA PHE A 210 -7.59 -6.35 15.62
C PHE A 210 -6.80 -7.55 16.10
N VAL A 211 -5.68 -7.79 15.43
CA VAL A 211 -4.62 -8.71 15.83
C VAL A 211 -3.28 -7.98 15.82
N ARG A 212 -2.26 -8.57 16.42
CA ARG A 212 -0.89 -8.06 16.36
C ARG A 212 0.05 -9.13 15.81
N SER A 213 0.99 -8.68 14.98
CA SER A 213 2.12 -9.50 14.54
C SER A 213 3.07 -9.83 15.70
N PRO A 214 4.03 -10.76 15.52
CA PRO A 214 5.08 -11.03 16.53
C PRO A 214 5.89 -9.78 16.91
N ASP A 215 6.02 -8.83 15.98
CA ASP A 215 6.73 -7.56 16.17
C ASP A 215 5.84 -6.45 16.76
N ASN A 216 4.65 -6.82 17.26
CA ASN A 216 3.68 -5.94 17.91
C ASN A 216 3.04 -4.90 16.96
N ILE A 217 3.19 -5.05 15.64
CA ILE A 217 2.50 -4.25 14.62
C ILE A 217 1.01 -4.60 14.65
N SER A 218 0.16 -3.61 14.85
CA SER A 218 -1.31 -3.74 14.80
C SER A 218 -1.80 -3.98 13.39
N VAL A 219 -2.72 -4.92 13.23
CA VAL A 219 -3.40 -5.23 11.97
C VAL A 219 -4.91 -5.21 12.18
N GLU A 220 -5.58 -4.30 11.47
CA GLU A 220 -7.03 -4.20 11.38
C GLU A 220 -7.56 -5.18 10.32
N LEU A 221 -8.56 -5.96 10.71
CA LEU A 221 -9.26 -6.89 9.83
C LEU A 221 -10.70 -6.41 9.67
N LEU A 222 -11.14 -6.19 8.44
CA LEU A 222 -12.49 -5.71 8.12
C LEU A 222 -13.26 -6.74 7.31
N GLN A 223 -14.53 -6.96 7.67
CA GLN A 223 -15.46 -7.70 6.85
C GLN A 223 -15.69 -6.96 5.52
N GLU A 224 -15.63 -7.66 4.39
CA GLU A 224 -16.07 -7.12 3.11
C GLU A 224 -17.60 -7.01 3.05
N GLY A 225 -18.12 -5.96 2.42
CA GLY A 225 -19.56 -5.73 2.31
C GLY A 225 -20.17 -5.18 3.59
N ASP A 226 -21.28 -5.77 4.05
CA ASP A 226 -21.96 -5.40 5.31
C ASP A 226 -21.37 -6.16 6.51
N ALA A 227 -21.67 -5.71 7.73
CA ALA A 227 -21.32 -6.44 8.94
C ALA A 227 -22.08 -7.78 9.02
N LEU A 228 -21.41 -8.83 9.49
CA LEU A 228 -22.07 -10.10 9.80
C LEU A 228 -22.95 -9.97 11.04
N ALA A 229 -23.97 -10.83 11.16
CA ALA A 229 -24.78 -10.88 12.37
C ALA A 229 -23.90 -11.25 13.58
N PRO A 230 -24.05 -10.58 14.73
CA PRO A 230 -23.29 -10.91 15.94
C PRO A 230 -23.40 -12.39 16.31
N ALA A 231 -22.26 -13.02 16.61
CA ALA A 231 -22.18 -14.44 16.91
C ALA A 231 -21.20 -14.76 18.05
N GLU A 232 -21.49 -15.82 18.80
CA GLU A 232 -20.57 -16.39 19.78
C GLU A 232 -19.46 -17.19 19.08
N PRO A 233 -18.21 -17.22 19.62
CA PRO A 233 -17.79 -16.63 20.90
C PRO A 233 -17.45 -15.13 20.83
N TRP A 234 -17.54 -14.50 19.64
CA TRP A 234 -17.00 -13.17 19.39
C TRP A 234 -17.67 -12.09 20.23
N THR A 235 -18.99 -12.17 20.40
CA THR A 235 -19.78 -11.20 21.18
C THR A 235 -19.40 -11.15 22.65
N SER A 236 -19.05 -12.29 23.25
CA SER A 236 -18.68 -12.39 24.68
C SER A 236 -17.18 -12.28 24.93
N MET A 237 -16.34 -12.44 23.91
CA MET A 237 -14.89 -12.41 24.07
C MET A 237 -14.39 -11.01 24.48
N GLU A 238 -13.53 -10.97 25.50
CA GLU A 238 -12.93 -9.72 26.00
C GLU A 238 -11.79 -9.23 25.10
N ASN A 239 -11.45 -7.96 25.26
CA ASN A 239 -10.27 -7.38 24.62
C ASN A 239 -9.00 -7.88 25.34
N ILE A 240 -7.98 -8.26 24.58
CA ILE A 240 -6.68 -8.70 25.12
C ILE A 240 -5.58 -7.74 24.66
N GLY A 241 -4.84 -7.17 25.61
CA GLY A 241 -3.68 -6.31 25.37
C GLY A 241 -3.94 -4.81 25.56
N HIS A 242 -3.08 -3.99 24.98
CA HIS A 242 -3.11 -2.52 25.04
C HIS A 242 -3.19 -1.92 23.62
N TRP A 243 -3.70 -0.70 23.53
CA TRP A 243 -4.05 0.00 22.28
C TRP A 243 -3.35 1.35 22.23
#